data_AF-A0A0W8IPF4-F1
#
_entry.id   AF-A0A0W8IPF4-F1
#
_cell.length_a   1.000
_cell.length_b   1.000
_cell.length_c   1.000
_cell.angle_alpha   90.00
_cell.angle_beta   90.00
_cell.angle_gamma   90.00
#
_symmetry.space_group_name_H-M   'P 1'
#
loop_
_entity.id
_entity.type
_entity.pdbx_description
1 polymer ?
#
loop_
_entity_poly.entity_id
_entity_poly.type
_entity_poly.pdbx_seq_one_letter_code
_entity_poly.pdbx_strand_id
1 'polypeptide(L)'
;MTSTPSALDDSPAAPPGHDPRADRRWGLVALVTAVLGFYGAATLVYERLQLFLDAGHRTSCDINSWLSCGTVMRTPQAEAFGFPNPFIGIVAYAVVVAVALAVLAGARFAAWYWWGLQLGVTLGWVFVLWLWWQTTFEINALCLYCMLVWVMQTVLVVQTTARNLRAGVLPAPAALARAAEPWAWFVSAALLVLIFGTVLVRFAGVIFPA
;
A
#
# COMPACT_ATOMS: atom_id res chain seq x y z
N MET A 1 34.08 55.95 -0.92
CA MET A 1 33.10 55.05 -1.57
C MET A 1 33.09 53.75 -0.79
N THR A 2 32.26 53.67 0.24
CA THR A 2 32.07 52.49 1.09
C THR A 2 30.82 51.77 0.61
N SER A 3 30.99 50.59 0.01
CA SER A 3 29.89 49.73 -0.42
C SER A 3 29.31 48.99 0.79
N THR A 4 28.09 49.35 1.18
CA THR A 4 27.26 48.63 2.14
C THR A 4 26.88 47.26 1.57
N PRO A 5 27.12 46.13 2.28
CA PRO A 5 26.57 44.84 1.88
C PRO A 5 25.04 44.84 2.06
N SER A 6 24.33 44.45 1.01
CA SER A 6 22.87 44.34 0.96
C SER A 6 22.35 43.27 1.93
N ALA A 7 21.76 43.71 3.03
CA ALA A 7 21.06 42.87 4.02
C ALA A 7 19.63 42.52 3.55
N LEU A 8 19.50 41.70 2.50
CA LEU A 8 18.19 41.29 1.96
C LEU A 8 18.06 39.80 1.62
N ASP A 9 18.88 38.92 2.19
CA ASP A 9 18.74 37.46 2.00
C ASP A 9 18.46 36.68 3.30
N ASP A 10 17.78 37.32 4.26
CA ASP A 10 17.15 36.62 5.39
C ASP A 10 15.77 36.08 4.99
N SER A 11 15.73 35.23 3.95
CA SER A 11 14.61 34.30 3.84
C SER A 11 14.76 33.32 5.01
N PRO A 12 13.77 33.19 5.92
CA PRO A 12 13.84 32.22 6.99
C PRO A 12 14.05 30.85 6.38
N ALA A 13 15.19 30.22 6.69
CA ALA A 13 15.53 28.89 6.22
C ALA A 13 14.32 27.98 6.45
N ALA A 14 13.75 27.47 5.35
CA ALA A 14 12.63 26.56 5.42
C ALA A 14 12.99 25.44 6.41
N PRO A 15 12.09 25.08 7.35
CA PRO A 15 12.40 24.07 8.35
C PRO A 15 12.92 22.81 7.64
N PRO A 16 14.03 22.22 8.11
CA PRO A 16 14.60 21.03 7.49
C PRO A 16 13.53 19.94 7.46
N GLY A 17 13.16 19.50 6.25
CA GLY A 17 12.18 18.42 6.04
C GLY A 17 11.07 18.70 5.01
N HIS A 18 10.98 19.91 4.42
CA HIS A 18 9.93 20.21 3.43
C HIS A 18 10.49 20.35 2.01
N ASP A 19 10.28 19.32 1.19
CA ASP A 19 10.40 19.38 -0.26
C ASP A 19 8.98 19.31 -0.88
N PRO A 20 8.38 20.45 -1.29
CA PRO A 20 7.04 20.49 -1.87
C PRO A 20 6.86 19.58 -3.09
N ARG A 21 7.94 19.32 -3.83
CA ARG A 21 7.91 18.43 -5.00
C ARG A 21 7.85 16.97 -4.57
N ALA A 22 8.59 16.59 -3.54
CA ALA A 22 8.54 15.24 -2.96
C ALA A 22 7.17 14.93 -2.35
N ASP A 23 6.60 15.88 -1.61
CA ASP A 23 5.28 15.74 -0.98
C ASP A 23 4.18 15.55 -2.02
N ARG A 24 4.23 16.34 -3.11
CA ARG A 24 3.26 16.22 -4.22
C ARG A 24 3.41 14.91 -5.00
N ARG A 25 4.65 14.45 -5.25
CA ARG A 25 4.92 13.15 -5.88
C ARG A 25 4.36 12.00 -5.03
N TRP A 26 4.64 12.00 -3.74
CA TRP A 26 4.08 11.02 -2.82
C TRP A 26 2.55 11.08 -2.83
N GLY A 27 1.96 12.28 -2.80
CA GLY A 27 0.51 12.46 -2.82
C GLY A 27 -0.16 11.82 -4.04
N LEU A 28 0.43 11.95 -5.24
CA LEU A 28 -0.07 11.30 -6.44
C LEU A 28 0.01 9.77 -6.36
N VAL A 29 1.16 9.24 -5.93
CA VAL A 29 1.35 7.79 -5.80
C VAL A 29 0.42 7.21 -4.74
N ALA A 30 0.35 7.85 -3.57
CA ALA A 30 -0.54 7.46 -2.49
C ALA A 30 -2.01 7.48 -2.93
N LEU A 31 -2.43 8.53 -3.65
CA LEU A 31 -3.79 8.61 -4.17
C LEU A 31 -4.11 7.45 -5.11
N VAL A 32 -3.26 7.17 -6.10
CA VAL A 32 -3.49 6.08 -7.07
C VAL A 32 -3.52 4.73 -6.34
N THR A 33 -2.53 4.44 -5.51
CA THR A 33 -2.47 3.17 -4.76
C THR A 33 -3.67 3.00 -3.83
N ALA A 34 -4.09 4.06 -3.14
CA ALA A 34 -5.20 4.00 -2.21
C ALA A 34 -6.56 3.91 -2.91
N VAL A 35 -6.77 4.59 -4.04
CA VAL A 35 -7.99 4.44 -4.85
C VAL A 35 -8.11 3.02 -5.40
N LEU A 36 -7.03 2.46 -5.95
CA LEU A 36 -7.04 1.08 -6.46
C LEU A 36 -7.17 0.03 -5.34
N GLY A 37 -6.51 0.26 -4.20
CA GLY A 37 -6.66 -0.57 -3.00
C GLY A 37 -8.08 -0.53 -2.44
N PHE A 38 -8.68 0.66 -2.37
CA PHE A 38 -10.08 0.86 -1.99
C PHE A 38 -11.02 0.14 -2.95
N TYR A 39 -10.81 0.27 -4.25
CA TYR A 39 -11.60 -0.44 -5.26
C TYR A 39 -11.53 -1.96 -5.05
N GLY A 40 -10.34 -2.52 -4.83
CA GLY A 40 -10.17 -3.94 -4.52
C GLY A 40 -10.93 -4.35 -3.24
N ALA A 41 -10.79 -3.58 -2.17
CA ALA A 41 -11.47 -3.85 -0.89
C ALA A 41 -13.00 -3.73 -1.00
N ALA A 42 -13.51 -2.70 -1.68
CA ALA A 42 -14.93 -2.49 -1.90
C ALA A 42 -15.54 -3.63 -2.74
N THR A 43 -14.83 -4.08 -3.78
CA THR A 43 -15.26 -5.21 -4.60
C THR A 43 -15.28 -6.50 -3.78
N LEU A 44 -14.27 -6.76 -2.94
CA LEU A 44 -14.27 -7.91 -2.04
C LEU A 44 -15.46 -7.90 -1.06
N VAL A 45 -15.84 -6.73 -0.53
CA VAL A 45 -17.05 -6.61 0.31
C VAL A 45 -18.32 -6.89 -0.49
N TYR A 46 -18.43 -6.34 -1.70
CA TYR A 46 -19.57 -6.56 -2.59
C TYR A 46 -19.75 -8.05 -2.90
N GLU A 47 -18.69 -8.74 -3.32
CA GLU A 47 -18.70 -10.18 -3.62
C GLU A 47 -19.07 -11.02 -2.38
N ARG A 48 -18.56 -10.65 -1.20
CA ARG A 48 -18.93 -11.33 0.05
C ARG A 48 -20.41 -11.16 0.37
N LEU A 49 -20.98 -9.99 0.11
CA LEU A 49 -22.40 -9.75 0.31
C LEU A 49 -23.26 -10.57 -0.66
N GLN A 50 -22.84 -10.70 -1.93
CA GLN A 50 -23.55 -11.55 -2.88
C GLN A 50 -23.51 -13.02 -2.48
N LEU A 51 -22.36 -13.52 -2.00
CA LEU A 51 -22.24 -14.87 -1.45
C LEU A 51 -23.12 -15.11 -0.20
N PHE A 52 -23.36 -14.06 0.59
CA PHE A 52 -24.25 -14.13 1.75
C PHE A 52 -25.73 -14.22 1.32
N LEU A 53 -26.11 -13.52 0.24
CA LEU A 53 -27.46 -13.56 -0.31
C LEU A 53 -27.74 -14.87 -1.05
N ASP A 54 -26.76 -15.38 -1.78
CA ASP A 54 -26.84 -16.62 -2.56
C ASP A 54 -25.52 -17.41 -2.44
N ALA A 55 -25.57 -18.53 -1.71
CA ALA A 55 -24.41 -19.42 -1.55
C ALA A 55 -23.95 -20.08 -2.87
N GLY A 56 -24.80 -20.05 -3.91
CA GLY A 56 -24.48 -20.48 -5.28
C GLY A 56 -23.86 -19.38 -6.15
N HIS A 57 -23.73 -18.14 -5.64
CA HIS A 57 -23.18 -17.04 -6.40
C HIS A 57 -21.74 -17.33 -6.83
N ARG A 58 -21.48 -17.22 -8.14
CA ARG A 58 -20.13 -17.25 -8.68
C ARG A 58 -19.55 -15.85 -8.65
N THR A 59 -18.47 -15.68 -7.90
CA THR A 59 -17.83 -14.37 -7.79
C THR A 59 -17.16 -13.98 -9.11
N SER A 60 -17.01 -12.67 -9.35
CA SER A 60 -16.42 -12.15 -10.61
C SER A 60 -15.00 -12.64 -10.91
N CYS A 61 -14.30 -13.16 -9.90
CA CYS A 61 -12.94 -13.68 -9.98
C CYS A 61 -12.85 -15.19 -9.76
N ASP A 62 -13.96 -15.93 -9.81
CA ASP A 62 -13.97 -17.40 -9.87
C ASP A 62 -13.76 -17.89 -11.30
N ILE A 63 -12.51 -17.83 -11.76
CA ILE A 63 -12.13 -18.22 -13.13
C ILE A 63 -11.76 -19.70 -13.20
N ASN A 64 -11.04 -20.20 -12.20
CA ASN A 64 -10.59 -21.59 -12.13
C ASN A 64 -10.42 -22.05 -10.67
N SER A 65 -10.02 -23.30 -10.45
CA SER A 65 -9.92 -23.88 -9.09
C SER A 65 -8.86 -23.25 -8.19
N TRP A 66 -7.84 -22.61 -8.76
CA TRP A 66 -6.74 -21.98 -8.03
C TRP A 66 -6.81 -20.45 -8.02
N LEU A 67 -7.71 -19.85 -8.81
CA LEU A 67 -7.99 -18.43 -8.90
C LEU A 67 -9.50 -18.24 -8.69
N SER A 68 -9.86 -18.13 -7.42
CA SER A 68 -11.23 -18.15 -6.92
C SER A 68 -11.35 -17.29 -5.65
N CYS A 69 -12.11 -16.21 -5.75
CA CYS A 69 -12.42 -15.38 -4.59
C CYS A 69 -13.41 -16.07 -3.66
N GLY A 70 -14.36 -16.84 -4.20
CA GLY A 70 -15.33 -17.59 -3.41
C GLY A 70 -14.67 -18.58 -2.46
N THR A 71 -13.64 -19.30 -2.94
CA THR A 71 -12.86 -20.25 -2.12
C THR A 71 -12.17 -19.55 -0.96
N VAL A 72 -11.51 -18.42 -1.23
CA VAL A 72 -10.79 -17.64 -0.21
C VAL A 72 -11.75 -17.00 0.80
N MET A 73 -12.89 -16.47 0.36
CA MET A 73 -13.84 -15.80 1.23
C MET A 73 -14.54 -16.74 2.21
N ARG A 74 -14.71 -18.02 1.87
CA ARG A 74 -15.38 -18.98 2.77
C ARG A 74 -14.50 -19.46 3.91
N THR A 75 -13.24 -19.06 3.97
CA THR A 75 -12.32 -19.53 5.01
C THR A 75 -12.36 -18.66 6.27
N PRO A 76 -12.05 -19.22 7.45
CA PRO A 76 -11.99 -18.46 8.70
C PRO A 76 -10.96 -17.32 8.67
N GLN A 77 -9.88 -17.47 7.88
CA GLN A 77 -8.84 -16.45 7.73
C GLN A 77 -9.37 -15.16 7.10
N ALA A 78 -10.47 -15.22 6.33
CA ALA A 78 -11.13 -14.05 5.76
C ALA A 78 -11.82 -13.17 6.83
N GLU A 79 -11.95 -13.67 8.07
CA GLU A 79 -12.55 -12.98 9.22
C GLU A 79 -11.64 -13.05 10.46
N ALA A 80 -10.37 -12.70 10.29
CA ALA A 80 -9.34 -12.85 11.33
C ALA A 80 -9.66 -12.10 12.64
N PHE A 81 -10.45 -11.03 12.56
CA PHE A 81 -10.85 -10.20 13.70
C PHE A 81 -12.34 -10.36 14.07
N GLY A 82 -13.00 -11.43 13.60
CA GLY A 82 -14.43 -11.67 13.83
C GLY A 82 -15.36 -10.89 12.90
N PHE A 83 -14.81 -10.18 11.90
CA PHE A 83 -15.54 -9.53 10.83
C PHE A 83 -14.74 -9.62 9.52
N PRO A 84 -15.38 -9.43 8.35
CA PRO A 84 -14.69 -9.53 7.08
C PRO A 84 -13.53 -8.55 6.95
N ASN A 85 -12.32 -9.08 6.76
CA ASN A 85 -11.09 -8.30 6.63
C ASN A 85 -11.17 -7.16 5.58
N PRO A 86 -11.88 -7.29 4.43
CA PRO A 86 -12.00 -6.20 3.46
C PRO A 86 -12.57 -4.89 4.03
N PHE A 87 -13.34 -4.92 5.12
CA PHE A 87 -13.81 -3.69 5.78
C PHE A 87 -12.65 -2.85 6.34
N ILE A 88 -11.59 -3.50 6.85
CA ILE A 88 -10.37 -2.81 7.30
C ILE A 88 -9.75 -2.07 6.11
N GLY A 89 -9.70 -2.72 4.94
CA GLY A 89 -9.19 -2.13 3.71
C GLY A 89 -9.96 -0.89 3.27
N ILE A 90 -11.30 -0.95 3.27
CA ILE A 90 -12.16 0.20 2.90
C ILE A 90 -11.81 1.42 3.77
N VAL A 91 -11.78 1.25 5.09
CA VAL A 91 -11.52 2.34 6.02
C VAL A 91 -10.08 2.85 5.88
N ALA A 92 -9.10 1.96 5.88
CA ALA A 92 -7.69 2.33 5.81
C ALA A 92 -7.36 3.06 4.51
N TYR A 93 -7.81 2.56 3.37
CA TYR A 93 -7.56 3.20 2.08
C TYR A 93 -8.34 4.52 1.93
N ALA A 94 -9.57 4.62 2.46
CA ALA A 94 -10.30 5.89 2.47
C ALA A 94 -9.55 6.99 3.26
N VAL A 95 -8.98 6.63 4.41
CA VAL A 95 -8.11 7.54 5.17
C VAL A 95 -6.92 7.97 4.33
N VAL A 96 -6.20 7.04 3.69
CA VAL A 96 -5.03 7.37 2.86
C VAL A 96 -5.42 8.26 1.66
N VAL A 97 -6.57 8.01 1.01
CA VAL A 97 -7.10 8.89 -0.05
C VAL A 97 -7.29 10.31 0.49
N ALA A 98 -7.92 10.46 1.65
CA ALA A 98 -8.12 11.77 2.26
C ALA A 98 -6.79 12.49 2.57
N VAL A 99 -5.80 11.77 3.11
CA VAL A 99 -4.46 12.33 3.36
C VAL A 99 -3.78 12.73 2.06
N ALA A 100 -3.84 11.89 1.03
CA ALA A 100 -3.22 12.15 -0.26
C ALA A 100 -3.82 13.41 -0.90
N LEU A 101 -5.14 13.54 -0.92
CA LEU A 101 -5.83 14.73 -1.42
C LEU A 101 -5.47 15.99 -0.61
N ALA A 102 -5.42 15.87 0.73
CA ALA A 102 -5.01 16.98 1.59
C ALA A 102 -3.58 17.45 1.26
N VAL A 103 -2.62 16.54 1.12
CA VAL A 103 -1.25 16.88 0.71
C VAL A 103 -1.22 17.52 -0.69
N LEU A 104 -1.98 17.00 -1.64
CA LEU A 104 -2.08 17.56 -3.00
C LEU A 104 -2.70 18.96 -3.01
N ALA A 105 -3.62 19.26 -2.07
CA ALA A 105 -4.18 20.59 -1.84
C ALA A 105 -3.20 21.53 -1.10
N GLY A 106 -2.02 21.05 -0.69
CA GLY A 106 -1.00 21.83 0.00
C GLY A 106 -1.08 21.78 1.52
N ALA A 107 -1.90 20.88 2.10
CA ALA A 107 -1.96 20.69 3.54
C ALA A 107 -0.60 20.21 4.09
N ARG A 108 -0.25 20.73 5.27
CA ARG A 108 0.99 20.42 5.96
C ARG A 108 0.68 19.68 7.24
N PHE A 109 1.23 18.48 7.38
CA PHE A 109 1.04 17.64 8.55
C PHE A 109 2.28 17.66 9.44
N ALA A 110 2.07 17.61 10.76
CA ALA A 110 3.14 17.50 11.73
C ALA A 110 3.86 16.14 11.65
N ALA A 111 5.11 16.07 12.13
CA ALA A 111 5.92 14.85 12.07
C ALA A 111 5.27 13.62 12.74
N TRP A 112 4.53 13.82 13.84
CA TRP A 112 3.82 12.74 14.52
C TRP A 112 2.74 12.10 13.64
N TYR A 113 2.11 12.88 12.76
CA TYR A 113 1.09 12.39 11.84
C TYR A 113 1.72 11.47 10.79
N TRP A 114 2.90 11.83 10.30
CA TRP A 114 3.69 11.00 9.39
C TRP A 114 4.13 9.69 10.03
N TRP A 115 4.47 9.70 11.33
CA TRP A 115 4.73 8.49 12.10
C TRP A 115 3.49 7.61 12.25
N GLY A 116 2.34 8.20 12.58
CA GLY A 116 1.07 7.47 12.66
C GLY A 116 0.68 6.84 11.32
N LEU A 117 0.84 7.59 10.22
CA LEU A 117 0.59 7.09 8.87
C LEU A 117 1.55 5.94 8.52
N GLN A 118 2.85 6.11 8.79
CA GLN A 118 3.86 5.06 8.58
C GLN A 118 3.49 3.78 9.32
N LEU A 119 3.14 3.90 10.59
CA LEU A 119 2.75 2.77 11.42
C LEU A 119 1.51 2.09 10.83
N GLY A 120 0.48 2.86 10.46
CA GLY A 120 -0.74 2.33 9.84
C GLY A 120 -0.48 1.58 8.54
N VAL A 121 0.25 2.18 7.59
CA VAL A 121 0.56 1.52 6.31
C VAL A 121 1.48 0.31 6.46
N THR A 122 2.35 0.32 7.47
CA THR A 122 3.25 -0.81 7.77
C THR A 122 2.47 -1.97 8.38
N LEU A 123 1.60 -1.71 9.36
CA LEU A 123 0.72 -2.72 9.95
C LEU A 123 -0.22 -3.31 8.89
N GLY A 124 -0.79 -2.47 8.03
CA GLY A 124 -1.59 -2.93 6.89
C GLY A 124 -0.80 -3.83 5.95
N TRP A 125 0.45 -3.48 5.63
CA TRP A 125 1.32 -4.30 4.79
C TRP A 125 1.66 -5.65 5.43
N VAL A 126 2.01 -5.68 6.72
CA VAL A 126 2.26 -6.93 7.46
C VAL A 126 1.02 -7.83 7.47
N PHE A 127 -0.16 -7.25 7.71
CA PHE A 127 -1.41 -7.98 7.68
C PHE A 127 -1.71 -8.56 6.29
N VAL A 128 -1.47 -7.78 5.24
CA VAL A 128 -1.62 -8.21 3.86
C VAL A 128 -0.65 -9.34 3.49
N LEU A 129 0.60 -9.28 3.95
CA LEU A 129 1.57 -10.37 3.76
C LEU A 129 1.17 -11.65 4.50
N TRP A 130 0.60 -11.52 5.69
CA TRP A 130 0.06 -12.67 6.41
C TRP A 130 -1.10 -13.32 5.64
N LEU A 131 -2.02 -12.53 5.09
CA LEU A 131 -3.11 -13.03 4.23
C LEU A 131 -2.59 -13.66 2.94
N TRP A 132 -1.55 -13.08 2.34
CA TRP A 132 -0.84 -13.67 1.21
C TRP A 132 -0.29 -15.06 1.54
N TRP A 133 0.34 -15.21 2.72
CA TRP A 133 0.82 -16.51 3.18
C TRP A 133 -0.31 -17.51 3.34
N GLN A 134 -1.40 -17.13 4.01
CA GLN A 134 -2.57 -17.99 4.20
C GLN A 134 -3.18 -18.45 2.86
N THR A 135 -3.36 -17.53 1.91
CA THR A 135 -3.93 -17.86 0.59
C THR A 135 -3.03 -18.77 -0.23
N THR A 136 -1.71 -18.53 -0.18
CA THR A 136 -0.73 -19.26 -1.01
C THR A 136 -0.38 -20.64 -0.46
N PHE A 137 -0.20 -20.77 0.86
CA PHE A 137 0.33 -21.99 1.47
C PHE A 137 -0.71 -22.84 2.18
N GLU A 138 -1.73 -22.23 2.78
CA GLU A 138 -2.76 -22.96 3.55
C GLU A 138 -3.98 -23.27 2.67
N ILE A 139 -4.55 -22.23 2.04
CA ILE A 139 -5.80 -22.36 1.25
C ILE A 139 -5.51 -22.93 -0.14
N ASN A 140 -4.31 -22.66 -0.69
CA ASN A 140 -3.91 -23.03 -2.05
C ASN A 140 -4.86 -22.45 -3.13
N ALA A 141 -5.40 -21.25 -2.89
CA ALA A 141 -6.23 -20.51 -3.82
C ALA A 141 -5.91 -19.02 -3.78
N LEU A 142 -5.93 -18.39 -4.95
CA LEU A 142 -5.57 -17.00 -5.17
C LEU A 142 -6.81 -16.17 -5.55
N CYS A 143 -6.73 -14.87 -5.28
CA CYS A 143 -7.80 -13.92 -5.56
C CYS A 143 -7.21 -12.69 -6.26
N LEU A 144 -7.79 -12.31 -7.41
CA LEU A 144 -7.32 -11.16 -8.21
C LEU A 144 -7.39 -9.84 -7.43
N TYR A 145 -8.47 -9.63 -6.67
CA TYR A 145 -8.63 -8.42 -5.87
C TYR A 145 -7.67 -8.38 -4.68
N CYS A 146 -7.38 -9.52 -4.06
CA CYS A 146 -6.34 -9.62 -3.03
C CYS A 146 -4.97 -9.29 -3.63
N MET A 147 -4.61 -9.85 -4.80
CA MET A 147 -3.36 -9.51 -5.49
C MET A 147 -3.24 -8.02 -5.79
N LEU A 148 -4.32 -7.39 -6.24
CA LEU A 148 -4.34 -5.94 -6.45
C LEU A 148 -4.00 -5.19 -5.16
N VAL A 149 -4.63 -5.58 -4.04
CA VAL A 149 -4.34 -5.01 -2.71
C VAL A 149 -2.89 -5.28 -2.30
N TRP A 150 -2.31 -6.45 -2.59
CA TRP A 150 -0.91 -6.77 -2.30
C TRP A 150 0.04 -5.81 -3.02
N VAL A 151 -0.22 -5.58 -4.31
CA VAL A 151 0.57 -4.66 -5.14
C VAL A 151 0.47 -3.24 -4.59
N MET A 152 -0.75 -2.74 -4.40
CA MET A 152 -0.98 -1.35 -3.98
C MET A 152 -0.43 -1.08 -2.58
N GLN A 153 -0.64 -1.99 -1.63
CA GLN A 153 -0.14 -1.84 -0.26
C GLN A 153 1.39 -1.85 -0.22
N THR A 154 2.04 -2.70 -1.03
CA THR A 154 3.51 -2.78 -1.11
C THR A 154 4.11 -1.51 -1.68
N VAL A 155 3.52 -0.95 -2.75
CA VAL A 155 3.97 0.33 -3.30
C VAL A 155 3.75 1.44 -2.27
N LEU A 156 2.58 1.48 -1.62
CA LEU A 156 2.23 2.52 -0.65
C LEU A 156 3.18 2.55 0.56
N VAL A 157 3.49 1.40 1.16
CA VAL A 157 4.39 1.34 2.34
C VAL A 157 5.81 1.77 1.98
N VAL A 158 6.34 1.31 0.84
CA VAL A 158 7.71 1.63 0.42
C VAL A 158 7.84 3.11 0.08
N GLN A 159 6.88 3.67 -0.64
CA GLN A 159 6.89 5.07 -1.05
C GLN A 159 6.69 6.02 0.14
N THR A 160 5.85 5.62 1.11
CA THR A 160 5.68 6.38 2.37
C THR A 160 6.96 6.33 3.21
N THR A 161 7.62 5.18 3.27
CA THR A 161 8.90 5.02 3.97
C THR A 161 9.99 5.90 3.33
N ALA A 162 10.11 5.87 2.01
CA ALA A 162 11.09 6.69 1.29
C ALA A 162 10.87 8.19 1.50
N ARG A 163 9.60 8.63 1.51
CA ARG A 163 9.23 10.01 1.82
C ARG A 163 9.61 10.39 3.26
N ASN A 164 9.33 9.53 4.24
CA ASN A 164 9.65 9.77 5.64
C ASN A 164 11.16 9.78 5.93
N LEU A 165 11.95 8.96 5.22
CA LEU A 165 13.41 8.98 5.26
C LEU A 165 13.97 10.29 4.70
N ARG A 166 13.43 10.78 3.59
CA ARG A 166 13.85 12.06 2.97
C ARG A 166 13.48 13.27 3.80
N ALA A 167 12.30 13.26 4.41
CA ALA A 167 11.81 14.34 5.26
C ALA A 167 12.48 14.38 6.65
N GLY A 168 13.34 13.40 6.98
CA GLY A 168 14.00 13.31 8.29
C GLY A 168 13.06 12.92 9.43
N VAL A 169 11.86 12.43 9.11
CA VAL A 169 10.89 11.92 10.09
C VAL A 169 11.40 10.62 10.70
N LEU A 170 12.00 9.77 9.87
CA LEU A 170 12.70 8.55 10.29
C LEU A 170 14.21 8.86 10.47
N PRO A 171 14.82 8.55 11.62
CA PRO A 171 16.24 8.75 11.83
C PRO A 171 17.03 7.81 10.91
N ALA A 172 17.73 8.38 9.92
CA ALA A 172 18.50 7.62 8.95
C ALA A 172 19.77 8.37 8.53
N PRO A 173 20.86 7.65 8.20
CA PRO A 173 22.07 8.28 7.68
C PRO A 173 21.78 9.00 6.35
N ALA A 174 22.42 10.16 6.14
CA ALA A 174 22.17 11.03 4.98
C ALA A 174 22.42 10.36 3.62
N ALA A 175 23.20 9.28 3.57
CA ALA A 175 23.37 8.44 2.38
C ALA A 175 22.09 7.65 2.05
N LEU A 176 21.45 7.06 3.07
CA LEU A 176 20.21 6.28 2.90
C LEU A 176 19.03 7.19 2.54
N ALA A 177 18.92 8.36 3.17
CA ALA A 177 17.89 9.34 2.84
C ALA A 177 17.97 9.81 1.37
N ARG A 178 19.18 10.00 0.83
CA ARG A 178 19.39 10.37 -0.58
C ARG A 178 19.12 9.23 -1.54
N ALA A 179 19.45 8.00 -1.18
CA ALA A 179 19.20 6.81 -2.01
C ALA A 179 17.73 6.38 -2.01
N ALA A 180 16.93 6.78 -1.01
CA ALA A 180 15.59 6.26 -0.78
C ALA A 180 14.61 6.47 -1.95
N GLU A 181 14.54 7.66 -2.56
CA GLU A 181 13.58 7.92 -3.67
C GLU A 181 13.88 7.12 -4.95
N PRO A 182 15.12 7.09 -5.48
CA PRO A 182 15.41 6.26 -6.65
C PRO A 182 15.30 4.77 -6.33
N TRP A 183 15.68 4.33 -5.12
CA TRP A 183 15.58 2.92 -4.73
C TRP A 183 14.17 2.46 -4.39
N ALA A 184 13.24 3.36 -4.04
CA ALA A 184 11.90 2.96 -3.61
C ALA A 184 11.17 2.13 -4.67
N TRP A 185 11.23 2.54 -5.94
CA TRP A 185 10.64 1.76 -7.03
C TRP A 185 11.33 0.41 -7.24
N PHE A 186 12.66 0.36 -7.10
CA PHE A 186 13.39 -0.92 -7.18
C PHE A 186 13.03 -1.84 -6.02
N VAL A 187 12.89 -1.33 -4.80
CA VAL A 187 12.48 -2.09 -3.62
C VAL A 187 11.05 -2.59 -3.78
N SER A 188 10.11 -1.75 -4.23
CA SER A 188 8.75 -2.18 -4.53
C SER A 188 8.73 -3.29 -5.59
N ALA A 189 9.46 -3.12 -6.69
CA ALA A 189 9.54 -4.13 -7.74
C ALA A 189 10.16 -5.43 -7.22
N ALA A 190 11.25 -5.37 -6.45
CA ALA A 190 11.90 -6.55 -5.88
C ALA A 190 10.98 -7.31 -4.92
N LEU A 191 10.26 -6.61 -4.04
CA LEU A 191 9.29 -7.23 -3.13
C LEU A 191 8.15 -7.90 -3.90
N LEU A 192 7.64 -7.25 -4.95
CA LEU A 192 6.59 -7.83 -5.79
C LEU A 192 7.10 -9.04 -6.57
N VAL A 193 8.31 -8.98 -7.14
CA VAL A 193 8.95 -10.12 -7.81
C VAL A 193 9.12 -11.28 -6.84
N LEU A 194 9.50 -11.03 -5.58
CA LEU A 194 9.60 -12.07 -4.57
C LEU A 194 8.23 -12.69 -4.27
N ILE A 195 7.21 -11.88 -4.01
CA ILE A 195 5.84 -12.33 -3.69
C ILE A 195 5.27 -13.15 -4.87
N PHE A 196 5.23 -12.56 -6.07
CA PHE A 196 4.68 -13.22 -7.26
C PHE A 196 5.55 -14.38 -7.73
N GLY A 197 6.87 -14.29 -7.61
CA GLY A 197 7.78 -15.39 -7.93
C GLY A 197 7.52 -16.61 -7.03
N THR A 198 7.29 -16.38 -5.74
CA THR A 198 6.94 -17.46 -4.80
C THR A 198 5.59 -18.10 -5.17
N VAL A 199 4.60 -17.28 -5.54
CA VAL A 199 3.30 -17.77 -6.04
C VAL A 199 3.49 -18.59 -7.33
N LEU A 200 4.25 -18.09 -8.31
CA LEU A 200 4.50 -18.79 -9.56
C LEU A 200 5.18 -20.13 -9.33
N VAL A 201 6.21 -20.19 -8.48
CA VAL A 201 6.89 -21.45 -8.12
C VAL A 201 5.91 -22.42 -7.45
N ARG A 202 5.06 -21.93 -6.56
CA ARG A 202 4.09 -22.76 -5.83
C ARG A 202 3.01 -23.33 -6.75
N PHE A 203 2.52 -22.55 -7.70
CA PHE A 203 1.43 -22.92 -8.62
C PHE A 203 1.93 -23.42 -9.98
N ALA A 204 3.24 -23.56 -10.20
CA ALA A 204 3.84 -23.93 -11.48
C ALA A 204 3.26 -25.22 -12.07
N GLY A 205 3.05 -26.26 -11.24
CA GLY A 205 2.48 -27.53 -11.69
C GLY A 205 1.01 -27.45 -12.12
N VAL A 206 0.28 -26.41 -11.69
CA VAL A 206 -1.11 -26.17 -12.09
C VAL A 206 -1.18 -25.23 -13.30
N ILE A 207 -0.24 -24.29 -13.40
CA ILE A 207 -0.16 -23.31 -14.50
C ILE A 207 0.44 -23.92 -15.77
N PHE A 208 1.45 -24.78 -15.61
CA PHE A 208 2.14 -25.48 -16.71
C PHE A 208 1.92 -27.00 -16.56
N PRO A 209 0.69 -27.49 -16.77
CA PRO A 209 0.46 -28.93 -16.82
C PRO A 209 1.27 -29.50 -17.99
N ALA A 210 2.17 -30.43 -17.69
CA ALA A 210 2.95 -31.17 -18.66
C ALA A 210 2.09 -32.19 -19.42
#